data_AF-A0A3A0D7K7-F1
#
_entry.id   AF-A0A3A0D7K7-F1
#
_cell.length_a   1.000
_cell.length_b   1.000
_cell.length_c   1.000
_cell.angle_alpha   90.00
_cell.angle_beta   90.00
_cell.angle_gamma   90.00
#
_symmetry.space_group_name_H-M   'P 1'
#
loop_
_entity.id
_entity.type
_entity.pdbx_description
1 polymer ?
#
loop_
_entity_poly.entity_id
_entity_poly.type
_entity_poly.pdbx_seq_one_letter_code
_entity_poly.pdbx_strand_id
1 'polypeptide(L)'
;DNVNFMASNLTGQVRNIAEVTTAVAKGDLSKKITVDVRGEILELKNTVNTMVDQLSSFAAEVTRVAREVGTATTSTSWPAT
;
A
#
# COMPACT_ATOMS: atom_id res chain seq x y z
N ASP A 1 31.73 -19.67 6.93
CA ASP A 1 30.57 -19.84 6.02
C ASP A 1 29.17 -19.62 6.60
N ASN A 2 29.00 -19.15 7.84
CA ASN A 2 27.66 -18.82 8.36
C ASN A 2 27.18 -17.40 8.00
N VAL A 3 28.11 -16.44 7.97
CA VAL A 3 27.80 -15.03 7.69
C VAL A 3 27.30 -14.83 6.26
N ASN A 4 27.87 -15.55 5.29
CA ASN A 4 27.43 -15.48 3.89
C ASN A 4 25.99 -16.00 3.71
N PHE A 5 25.58 -17.01 4.47
CA PHE A 5 24.20 -17.52 4.46
C PHE A 5 23.23 -16.52 5.09
N MET A 6 23.61 -15.92 6.22
CA MET A 6 22.80 -14.87 6.87
C MET A 6 22.67 -13.63 5.97
N ALA A 7 23.75 -13.21 5.31
CA ALA A 7 23.76 -12.09 4.38
C ALA A 7 22.87 -12.37 3.16
N SER A 8 22.98 -13.56 2.56
CA SER A 8 22.14 -13.95 1.41
C SER A 8 20.65 -13.97 1.77
N ASN A 9 20.29 -14.52 2.93
CA ASN A 9 18.90 -14.53 3.39
C ASN A 9 18.38 -13.10 3.64
N LEU A 10 19.17 -12.24 4.28
CA LEU A 10 18.79 -10.84 4.51
C LEU A 10 18.64 -10.05 3.20
N THR A 11 19.55 -10.24 2.24
CA THR A 11 19.43 -9.63 0.91
C THR A 11 18.15 -10.06 0.21
N GLY A 12 17.80 -11.35 0.30
CA GLY A 12 16.53 -11.87 -0.23
C GLY A 12 15.31 -11.22 0.42
N GLN A 13 15.30 -11.10 1.75
CA GLN A 13 14.21 -10.46 2.49
C GLN A 13 14.04 -8.99 2.11
N VAL A 14 15.13 -8.21 2.08
CA VAL A 14 15.10 -6.78 1.71
C VAL A 14 14.64 -6.60 0.26
N ARG A 15 15.05 -7.49 -0.65
CA ARG A 15 14.61 -7.42 -2.06
C ARG A 15 13.09 -7.61 -2.21
N ASN A 16 12.50 -8.55 -1.47
CA ASN A 16 11.04 -8.72 -1.46
C ASN A 16 10.31 -7.45 -0.98
N ILE A 17 10.84 -6.80 0.06
CA ILE A 17 10.30 -5.54 0.56
C ILE A 17 10.41 -4.44 -0.50
N ALA A 18 11.56 -4.32 -1.16
CA ALA A 18 11.79 -3.32 -2.20
C ALA A 18 10.84 -3.48 -3.40
N GLU A 19 10.53 -4.72 -3.79
CA GLU A 19 9.59 -5.01 -4.88
C GLU A 19 8.16 -4.53 -4.54
N VAL A 20 7.69 -4.79 -3.32
CA VAL A 20 6.37 -4.32 -2.87
C VAL A 20 6.34 -2.80 -2.77
N THR A 21 7.35 -2.17 -2.17
CA THR A 21 7.44 -0.70 -2.08
C THR A 21 7.47 -0.05 -3.47
N THR A 22 8.16 -0.66 -4.43
CA THR A 22 8.16 -0.18 -5.83
C THR A 22 6.78 -0.28 -6.47
N ALA A 23 6.04 -1.35 -6.20
CA ALA A 23 4.68 -1.52 -6.71
C ALA A 23 3.71 -0.49 -6.11
N VAL A 24 3.80 -0.26 -4.80
CA VAL A 24 3.03 0.76 -4.09
C VAL A 24 3.30 2.15 -4.66
N ALA A 25 4.57 2.49 -4.94
CA ALA A 25 4.94 3.75 -5.58
C ALA A 25 4.36 3.90 -7.00
N LYS A 26 4.09 2.79 -7.69
CA LYS A 26 3.41 2.76 -9.00
C LYS A 26 1.88 2.74 -8.88
N GLY A 27 1.33 2.79 -7.67
CA GLY A 27 -0.11 2.76 -7.40
C GLY A 27 -0.72 1.37 -7.31
N ASP A 28 0.08 0.30 -7.37
CA ASP A 28 -0.40 -1.06 -7.13
C ASP A 28 -0.44 -1.35 -5.63
N LEU A 29 -1.58 -1.03 -5.01
CA LEU A 29 -1.85 -1.24 -3.59
C LEU A 29 -2.38 -2.65 -3.28
N SER A 30 -2.43 -3.55 -4.28
CA SER A 30 -2.85 -4.93 -4.07
C SER A 30 -1.71 -5.82 -3.56
N LYS A 31 -0.45 -5.38 -3.71
CA LYS A 31 0.72 -6.14 -3.29
C LYS A 31 1.04 -5.95 -1.81
N LYS A 32 1.30 -7.07 -1.14
CA LYS A 32 1.80 -7.13 0.23
C LYS A 32 3.03 -8.00 0.33
N ILE A 33 3.85 -7.72 1.33
CA ILE A 33 4.99 -8.55 1.69
C ILE A 33 4.45 -9.79 2.42
N THR A 34 4.67 -10.97 1.85
CA THR A 34 4.19 -12.26 2.39
C THR A 34 5.30 -13.11 2.99
N VAL A 35 6.56 -12.88 2.61
CA VAL A 35 7.72 -13.65 3.08
C VAL A 35 7.82 -13.67 4.61
N ASP A 36 8.21 -14.82 5.16
CA ASP A 36 8.44 -14.98 6.59
C ASP A 36 9.76 -14.32 7.01
N VAL A 37 9.68 -13.47 8.03
CA VAL A 37 10.78 -12.62 8.49
C VAL A 37 10.69 -12.48 10.01
N ARG A 38 11.81 -12.17 10.65
CA ARG A 38 11.93 -12.06 12.11
C ARG A 38 12.73 -10.82 12.50
N GLY A 39 12.60 -10.39 13.75
CA GLY A 39 13.31 -9.22 14.28
C GLY A 39 12.94 -7.93 13.56
N GLU A 40 13.91 -7.05 13.34
CA GLU A 40 13.70 -5.72 12.72
C GLU A 40 13.08 -5.81 11.31
N ILE A 41 13.35 -6.87 10.56
CA ILE A 41 12.76 -7.06 9.22
C ILE A 41 11.25 -7.37 9.30
N LEU A 42 10.80 -8.03 10.38
CA LEU A 42 9.37 -8.21 10.63
C LEU A 42 8.67 -6.88 10.94
N GLU A 43 9.32 -6.02 11.72
CA GLU A 43 8.80 -4.68 12.00
C GLU A 43 8.73 -3.84 10.72
N LEU A 44 9.76 -3.88 9.88
CA LEU A 44 9.76 -3.22 8.58
C LEU A 44 8.64 -3.75 7.66
N LYS A 45 8.49 -5.08 7.56
CA LYS A 45 7.40 -5.72 6.80
C LYS A 45 6.03 -5.22 7.27
N ASN A 46 5.80 -5.21 8.58
CA ASN A 46 4.52 -4.80 9.16
C ASN A 46 4.25 -3.32 8.90
N THR A 47 5.27 -2.47 9.02
CA THR A 47 5.18 -1.04 8.74
C THR A 47 4.78 -0.80 7.28
N VAL A 48 5.46 -1.46 6.33
CA VAL A 48 5.16 -1.32 4.90
C VAL A 48 3.76 -1.86 4.59
N ASN A 49 3.38 -3.04 5.08
CA ASN A 49 2.04 -3.59 4.85
C ASN A 49 0.93 -2.69 5.42
N THR A 50 1.15 -2.09 6.59
CA THR A 50 0.22 -1.12 7.18
C THR A 50 0.07 0.13 6.31
N MET A 51 1.17 0.64 5.77
CA MET A 51 1.14 1.76 4.82
C MET A 51 0.32 1.40 3.57
N VAL A 52 0.47 0.18 3.02
CA VAL A 52 -0.34 -0.28 1.88
C VAL A 52 -1.83 -0.28 2.22
N ASP A 53 -2.21 -0.80 3.39
CA ASP A 53 -3.60 -0.85 3.83
C ASP A 53 -4.23 0.54 4.00
N GLN A 54 -3.48 1.48 4.59
CA GLN A 54 -3.92 2.85 4.76
C GLN A 54 -4.11 3.55 3.42
N LEU A 55 -3.15 3.42 2.50
CA LEU A 55 -3.25 4.00 1.15
C LEU A 55 -4.42 3.39 0.36
N SER A 56 -4.66 2.08 0.47
CA SER A 56 -5.78 1.42 -0.20
C SER A 56 -7.12 1.91 0.32
N SER A 57 -7.22 2.11 1.64
CA SER A 57 -8.43 2.65 2.27
C SER A 57 -8.67 4.10 1.85
N PHE A 58 -7.62 4.92 1.81
CA PHE A 58 -7.69 6.29 1.32
C PHE A 58 -8.14 6.38 -0.14
N ALA A 59 -7.60 5.54 -1.03
CA ALA A 59 -8.01 5.50 -2.43
C ALA A 59 -9.50 5.13 -2.61
N ALA A 60 -10.00 4.18 -1.80
CA ALA A 60 -11.42 3.83 -1.78
C ALA A 60 -12.29 5.01 -1.33
N GLU A 61 -11.85 5.73 -0.30
CA GLU A 61 -12.56 6.88 0.25
C GLU A 61 -12.61 8.06 -0.74
N VAL A 62 -11.50 8.37 -1.42
CA VAL A 62 -11.48 9.37 -2.50
C VAL A 62 -12.47 8.99 -3.61
N THR A 63 -12.54 7.72 -3.98
CA THR A 63 -13.48 7.23 -4.99
C THR A 63 -14.94 7.39 -4.52
N ARG A 64 -15.22 7.15 -3.24
CA ARG A 64 -16.56 7.37 -2.64
C ARG A 64 -16.94 8.85 -2.69
N VAL A 65 -16.07 9.73 -2.20
CA VAL A 65 -16.28 11.19 -2.17
C VAL A 65 -16.50 11.74 -3.58
N ALA A 66 -15.72 11.29 -4.57
CA ALA A 66 -15.88 11.72 -5.95
C ALA A 66 -17.27 11.37 -6.52
N ARG A 67 -17.84 10.21 -6.17
CA ARG A 67 -19.21 9.85 -6.57
C ARG A 67 -20.25 10.73 -5.88
N GLU A 68 -20.11 10.95 -4.58
CA GLU A 68 -21.07 11.75 -3.81
C GLU A 68 -21.10 13.21 -4.29
N VAL A 69 -19.94 13.83 -4.50
CA VAL A 69 -19.84 15.18 -5.07
C VAL A 69 -20.44 15.23 -6.48
N GLY A 70 -20.19 14.21 -7.30
CA GLY A 70 -20.81 14.10 -8.64
C GLY A 70 -22.33 14.06 -8.60
N THR A 71 -22.90 13.25 -7.70
CA THR A 71 -24.36 13.15 -7.53
C THR A 71 -24.98 14.41 -6.91
N ALA A 72 -24.29 15.06 -5.98
CA ALA A 72 -24.75 16.29 -5.33
C ALA A 72 -24.80 17.48 -6.30
N THR A 73 -23.89 17.52 -7.29
CA THR A 73 -23.84 18.59 -8.30
C THR A 73 -25.02 18.52 -9.27
N THR A 74 -25.50 17.32 -9.61
CA THR A 74 -26.67 17.16 -10.50
C THR A 74 -28.02 17.38 -9.82
N SER A 75 -28.12 17.19 -8.49
CA SER A 75 -29.38 17.43 -7.75
C SER A 75 -29.54 18.87 -7.25
N THR A 76 -28.46 19.66 -7.23
CA THR A 76 -28.50 21.08 -6.82
C THR A 76 -28.51 22.06 -7.99
N SER A 77 -28.83 21.61 -9.23
CA SER A 77 -29.25 22.53 -10.28
C SER A 77 -30.56 23.20 -9.86
N TRP A 78 -30.40 24.31 -9.15
CA TRP A 78 -31.43 25.24 -8.73
C TRP A 78 -32.41 25.45 -9.89
N PRO A 79 -33.74 25.42 -9.66
CA PRO A 79 -34.67 25.81 -10.72
C PRO A 79 -34.35 27.26 -11.09
N ALA A 80 -33.85 27.46 -12.31
CA ALA A 80 -33.85 28.78 -12.91
C ALA A 80 -35.32 29.13 -13.16
N THR A 81 -35.75 30.21 -12.48
CA THR A 81 -37.06 30.89 -12.49
C THR A 81 -38.25 30.13 -11.91
#